data_AF-R9LJ56-F1
#
_entry.id   AF-R9LJ56-F1
#
_cell.length_a   1.000
_cell.length_b   1.000
_cell.length_c   1.000
_cell.angle_alpha   90.00
_cell.angle_beta   90.00
_cell.angle_gamma   90.00
#
_symmetry.space_group_name_H-M   'P 1'
#
loop_
_entity.id
_entity.type
_entity.pdbx_description
1 polymer ?
#
loop_
_entity_poly.entity_id
_entity_poly.type
_entity_poly.pdbx_seq_one_letter_code
_entity_poly.pdbx_strand_id
1 'polypeptide(L)'
;MNYSELKRVFRELKATSPRDDLTAHIIFTEDSFATQYPLLSRTYRFNSDNKGFRPRMFSNSIFAYCLDKTSDQGVRLDWYMAEEGNPGGWKVEDCYILEQMRDVAAIPNLTSTEQGDGTVCYFFGDTCIRVHESYEGGKVHLEPVRGDQTACGEWVELSVDRVYGYCTLLERHLNRKEGR
;
A
#
# COMPACT_ATOMS: atom_id res chain seq x y z
N MET A 1 -11.25 -5.06 4.05
CA MET A 1 -12.44 -4.78 3.18
C MET A 1 -12.42 -5.81 2.06
N ASN A 2 -13.54 -6.11 1.39
CA ASN A 2 -13.48 -7.04 0.25
C ASN A 2 -13.11 -6.33 -1.06
N TYR A 3 -12.64 -7.09 -2.04
CA TYR A 3 -12.19 -6.53 -3.31
C TYR A 3 -13.31 -5.81 -4.10
N SER A 4 -14.55 -6.31 -4.04
CA SER A 4 -15.68 -5.65 -4.71
C SER A 4 -15.97 -4.27 -4.12
N GLU A 5 -15.85 -4.13 -2.80
CA GLU A 5 -15.96 -2.83 -2.11
C GLU A 5 -14.83 -1.90 -2.54
N LEU A 6 -13.58 -2.39 -2.62
CA LEU A 6 -12.43 -1.60 -3.04
C LEU A 6 -12.60 -1.08 -4.48
N LYS A 7 -13.01 -1.97 -5.39
CA LYS A 7 -13.30 -1.64 -6.79
C LYS A 7 -14.42 -0.62 -6.91
N ARG A 8 -15.45 -0.71 -6.08
CA ARG A 8 -16.52 0.29 -6.01
C ARG A 8 -15.98 1.65 -5.57
N VAL A 9 -15.23 1.72 -4.46
CA VAL A 9 -14.65 2.97 -3.96
C VAL A 9 -13.77 3.64 -5.02
N PHE A 10 -12.92 2.87 -5.72
CA PHE A 10 -12.07 3.40 -6.78
C PHE A 10 -12.87 3.93 -7.98
N ARG A 11 -13.94 3.23 -8.39
CA ARG A 11 -14.81 3.67 -9.49
C ARG A 11 -15.62 4.91 -9.13
N GLU A 12 -16.16 4.98 -7.92
CA GLU A 12 -16.89 6.15 -7.41
C GLU A 12 -15.97 7.37 -7.33
N LEU A 13 -14.74 7.19 -6.82
CA LEU A 13 -13.71 8.21 -6.84
C LEU A 13 -13.47 8.71 -8.27
N LYS A 14 -13.11 7.82 -9.22
CA LYS A 14 -12.79 8.22 -10.59
C LYS A 14 -13.98 8.76 -11.38
N ALA A 15 -15.22 8.42 -11.01
CA ALA A 15 -16.43 9.01 -11.60
C ALA A 15 -16.53 10.53 -11.35
N THR A 16 -16.01 11.02 -10.23
CA THR A 16 -15.99 12.45 -9.88
C THR A 16 -14.77 13.20 -10.42
N SER A 17 -13.89 12.53 -11.16
CA SER A 17 -12.65 13.09 -11.74
C SER A 17 -11.77 13.91 -10.78
N PRO A 18 -11.52 13.44 -9.54
CA PRO A 18 -10.64 14.13 -8.60
C PRO A 18 -9.19 14.08 -9.10
N ARG A 19 -8.41 15.08 -8.71
CA ARG A 19 -6.97 15.15 -9.01
C ARG A 19 -6.17 14.07 -8.28
N ASP A 20 -6.61 13.68 -7.08
CA ASP A 20 -5.89 12.73 -6.25
C ASP A 20 -6.32 11.28 -6.53
N ASP A 21 -5.36 10.37 -6.38
CA ASP A 21 -5.54 8.93 -6.47
C ASP A 21 -5.47 8.29 -5.10
N LEU A 22 -6.22 7.20 -4.93
CA LEU A 22 -6.11 6.31 -3.79
C LEU A 22 -5.19 5.14 -4.15
N THR A 23 -4.49 4.62 -3.14
CA THR A 23 -3.55 3.51 -3.25
C THR A 23 -4.09 2.33 -2.47
N ALA A 24 -3.98 1.13 -3.02
CA ALA A 24 -4.43 -0.09 -2.39
C ALA A 24 -3.31 -1.10 -2.26
N HIS A 25 -3.35 -1.88 -1.19
CA HIS A 25 -2.72 -3.19 -1.12
C HIS A 25 -3.79 -4.26 -1.27
N ILE A 26 -3.46 -5.30 -2.03
CA ILE A 26 -4.26 -6.51 -2.19
C ILE A 26 -3.41 -7.71 -1.86
N ILE A 27 -3.94 -8.59 -1.02
CA ILE A 27 -3.26 -9.76 -0.51
C ILE A 27 -3.96 -10.97 -1.12
N PHE A 28 -3.21 -11.85 -1.76
CA PHE A 28 -3.74 -13.09 -2.31
C PHE A 28 -3.59 -14.24 -1.32
N THR A 29 -4.52 -15.18 -1.38
CA THR A 29 -4.47 -16.41 -0.58
C THR A 29 -3.25 -17.25 -0.95
N GLU A 30 -2.71 -18.00 0.00
CA GLU A 30 -1.56 -18.89 -0.27
C GLU A 30 -1.88 -19.97 -1.32
N ASP A 31 -3.13 -20.46 -1.38
CA ASP A 31 -3.58 -21.46 -2.36
C ASP A 31 -3.76 -20.90 -3.79
N SER A 32 -3.55 -19.59 -3.99
CA SER A 32 -3.49 -18.98 -5.32
C SER A 32 -2.24 -19.37 -6.11
N PHE A 33 -1.22 -19.90 -5.42
CA PHE A 33 0.10 -20.17 -5.97
C PHE A 33 0.46 -21.64 -5.84
N ALA A 34 1.27 -22.15 -6.78
CA ALA A 34 1.76 -23.53 -6.74
C ALA A 34 2.79 -23.78 -5.62
N THR A 35 3.42 -22.70 -5.14
CA THR A 35 4.43 -22.72 -4.07
C THR A 35 4.03 -21.72 -2.99
N GLN A 36 4.37 -21.99 -1.74
CA GLN A 36 4.16 -21.04 -0.66
C GLN A 36 5.04 -19.79 -0.82
N TYR A 37 4.40 -18.63 -0.82
CA TYR A 37 5.07 -17.34 -0.89
C TYR A 37 4.90 -16.57 0.44
N PRO A 38 5.94 -15.85 0.90
CA PRO A 38 5.82 -14.93 2.01
C PRO A 38 4.75 -13.86 1.75
N LEU A 39 4.22 -13.26 2.82
CA LEU A 39 3.16 -12.24 2.74
C LEU A 39 3.45 -11.13 1.72
N LEU A 40 4.66 -10.59 1.70
CA LEU A 40 5.04 -9.51 0.77
C LEU A 40 5.04 -9.97 -0.70
N SER A 41 5.43 -11.21 -0.97
CA SER A 41 5.47 -11.78 -2.32
C SER A 41 4.08 -12.17 -2.86
N ARG A 42 3.07 -12.20 -1.99
CA ARG A 42 1.65 -12.36 -2.37
C ARG A 42 0.82 -11.10 -2.17
N THR A 43 1.47 -9.96 -1.89
CA THR A 43 0.80 -8.67 -1.70
C THR A 43 1.22 -7.71 -2.80
N TYR A 44 0.24 -7.09 -3.44
CA TYR A 44 0.47 -6.18 -4.56
C TYR A 44 -0.09 -4.79 -4.28
N ARG A 45 0.65 -3.77 -4.70
CA ARG A 45 0.25 -2.36 -4.65
C ARG A 45 -0.22 -1.88 -6.01
N PHE A 46 -1.36 -1.21 -6.03
CA PHE A 46 -1.86 -0.48 -7.21
C PHE A 46 -2.63 0.76 -6.77
N ASN A 47 -3.00 1.62 -7.72
CA ASN A 47 -3.77 2.82 -7.44
C ASN A 47 -5.05 2.90 -8.27
N SER A 48 -5.92 3.84 -7.90
CA SER A 48 -7.18 4.12 -8.59
C SER A 48 -7.01 4.67 -10.00
N ASP A 49 -5.79 5.02 -10.41
CA ASP A 49 -5.52 5.58 -11.73
C ASP A 49 -5.56 4.53 -12.85
N ASN A 50 -5.51 3.25 -12.46
CA ASN A 50 -5.64 2.13 -13.38
C ASN A 50 -6.91 2.21 -14.24
N LYS A 51 -6.78 1.83 -15.51
CA LYS A 51 -7.87 1.91 -16.50
C LYS A 51 -9.11 1.13 -16.07
N GLY A 52 -8.93 0.01 -15.34
CA GLY A 52 -10.03 -0.80 -14.79
C GLY A 52 -10.99 -0.07 -13.85
N PHE A 53 -10.60 1.09 -13.32
CA PHE A 53 -11.43 1.90 -12.41
C PHE A 53 -11.97 3.18 -13.05
N ARG A 54 -11.43 3.59 -14.20
CA ARG A 54 -11.83 4.82 -14.89
C ARG A 54 -13.09 4.59 -15.75
N PRO A 55 -14.08 5.50 -15.72
CA PRO A 55 -15.25 5.39 -16.59
C PRO A 55 -14.85 5.57 -18.07
N ARG A 56 -15.61 4.93 -18.97
CA ARG A 56 -15.49 5.09 -20.44
C ARG A 56 -14.13 4.65 -21.03
N MET A 57 -13.42 3.77 -20.34
CA MET A 57 -12.21 3.13 -20.89
C MET A 57 -12.58 1.91 -21.72
N PHE A 58 -11.90 1.73 -22.86
CA PHE A 58 -12.03 0.53 -23.71
C PHE A 58 -11.32 -0.71 -23.14
N SER A 59 -10.51 -0.54 -22.09
CA SER A 59 -9.73 -1.60 -21.46
C SER A 59 -9.87 -1.53 -19.95
N ASN A 60 -9.93 -2.69 -19.31
CA ASN A 60 -10.05 -2.84 -17.86
C ASN A 60 -8.71 -3.18 -17.16
N SER A 61 -7.58 -2.74 -17.72
CA SER A 61 -6.26 -3.11 -17.19
C SER A 61 -6.02 -2.61 -15.77
N ILE A 62 -5.50 -3.49 -14.91
CA ILE A 62 -5.05 -3.20 -13.54
C ILE A 62 -3.57 -3.61 -13.46
N PHE A 63 -2.70 -2.62 -13.48
CA PHE A 63 -1.27 -2.78 -13.25
C PHE A 63 -0.96 -2.66 -11.76
N ALA A 64 -0.19 -3.62 -11.25
CA ALA A 64 0.20 -3.68 -9.86
C ALA A 64 1.69 -4.05 -9.69
N TYR A 65 2.20 -3.82 -8.49
CA TYR A 65 3.61 -4.01 -8.15
C TYR A 65 3.70 -4.85 -6.88
N CYS A 66 4.43 -5.96 -6.92
CA CYS A 66 4.64 -6.82 -5.76
C CYS A 66 5.40 -6.07 -4.65
N LEU A 67 5.01 -6.26 -3.38
CA LEU A 67 5.63 -5.57 -2.25
C LEU A 67 7.02 -6.07 -1.90
N ASP A 68 7.40 -7.27 -2.34
CA ASP A 68 8.77 -7.76 -2.17
C ASP A 68 9.80 -7.01 -3.02
N LYS A 69 9.35 -6.12 -3.92
CA LYS A 69 10.15 -5.27 -4.85
C LYS A 69 11.01 -6.03 -5.86
N THR A 70 11.11 -7.35 -5.77
CA THR A 70 12.03 -8.17 -6.57
C THR A 70 11.30 -8.98 -7.64
N SER A 71 10.02 -9.28 -7.42
CA SER A 71 9.17 -10.04 -8.33
C SER A 71 8.05 -9.16 -8.92
N ASP A 72 7.49 -9.59 -10.06
CA ASP A 72 6.20 -9.12 -10.60
C ASP A 72 5.94 -7.59 -10.56
N GLN A 73 6.93 -6.80 -10.96
CA GLN A 73 6.81 -5.35 -11.03
C GLN A 73 6.07 -4.94 -12.32
N GLY A 74 4.93 -4.27 -12.18
CA GLY A 74 4.11 -3.83 -13.32
C GLY A 74 3.27 -4.95 -13.94
N VAL A 75 2.87 -5.95 -13.15
CA VAL A 75 2.05 -7.08 -13.62
C VAL A 75 0.63 -6.64 -13.96
N ARG A 76 0.04 -7.26 -15.00
CA ARG A 76 -1.38 -7.14 -15.35
C ARG A 76 -2.22 -8.02 -14.43
N LEU A 77 -2.51 -7.50 -13.25
CA LEU A 77 -3.22 -8.23 -12.21
C LEU A 77 -4.62 -8.66 -12.64
N ASP A 78 -5.27 -7.88 -13.51
CA ASP A 78 -6.57 -8.21 -14.10
C ASP A 78 -6.60 -9.53 -14.89
N TRP A 79 -5.44 -10.04 -15.32
CA TRP A 79 -5.34 -11.33 -16.00
C TRP A 79 -5.24 -12.52 -15.05
N TYR A 80 -4.85 -12.29 -13.80
CA TYR A 80 -4.58 -13.36 -12.84
C TYR A 80 -5.73 -13.53 -11.85
N MET A 81 -6.45 -12.46 -11.52
CA MET A 81 -7.45 -12.47 -10.45
C MET A 81 -8.73 -13.24 -10.81
N ALA A 82 -9.18 -14.09 -9.90
CA ALA A 82 -10.47 -14.76 -10.00
C ALA A 82 -11.63 -13.75 -10.07
N GLU A 83 -11.54 -12.68 -9.29
CA GLU A 83 -12.54 -11.60 -9.18
C GLU A 83 -12.60 -10.72 -10.43
N GLU A 84 -11.61 -10.82 -11.34
CA GLU A 84 -11.62 -10.17 -12.66
C GLU A 84 -12.07 -11.12 -13.79
N GLY A 85 -12.64 -12.27 -13.44
CA GLY A 85 -13.25 -13.20 -14.38
C GLY A 85 -12.28 -14.25 -14.93
N ASN A 86 -11.16 -14.51 -14.25
CA ASN A 86 -10.25 -15.59 -14.59
C ASN A 86 -10.61 -16.89 -13.82
N PRO A 87 -11.19 -17.93 -14.44
CA PRO A 87 -11.54 -19.16 -13.75
C PRO A 87 -10.29 -19.85 -13.18
N GLY A 88 -10.29 -20.11 -11.87
CA GLY A 88 -9.13 -20.67 -11.18
C GLY A 88 -7.98 -19.67 -10.96
N GLY A 89 -8.23 -18.38 -11.15
CA GLY A 89 -7.29 -17.31 -10.89
C GLY A 89 -6.96 -17.11 -9.40
N TRP A 90 -6.04 -16.18 -9.12
CA TRP A 90 -5.65 -15.80 -7.77
C TRP A 90 -6.83 -15.18 -7.02
N LYS A 91 -7.04 -15.63 -5.79
CA LYS A 91 -8.18 -15.25 -4.94
C LYS A 91 -7.71 -14.25 -3.90
N VAL A 92 -8.51 -13.22 -3.68
CA VAL A 92 -8.20 -12.18 -2.70
C VAL A 92 -8.46 -12.70 -1.29
N GLU A 93 -7.43 -12.65 -0.44
CA GLU A 93 -7.52 -12.93 0.99
C GLU A 93 -8.00 -11.69 1.75
N ASP A 94 -7.35 -10.55 1.53
CA ASP A 94 -7.73 -9.25 2.09
C ASP A 94 -7.29 -8.12 1.16
N CYS A 95 -7.88 -6.94 1.33
CA CYS A 95 -7.42 -5.73 0.67
C CYS A 95 -7.77 -4.52 1.51
N TYR A 96 -7.07 -3.42 1.27
CA TYR A 96 -7.28 -2.16 1.96
C TYR A 96 -6.72 -0.98 1.19
N ILE A 97 -7.29 0.19 1.45
CA ILE A 97 -6.85 1.47 0.90
C ILE A 97 -5.90 2.12 1.90
N LEU A 98 -4.70 2.49 1.44
CA LEU A 98 -3.66 3.07 2.29
C LEU A 98 -4.15 4.35 2.94
N GLU A 99 -4.77 5.24 2.18
CA GLU A 99 -5.25 6.54 2.66
C GLU A 99 -6.40 6.43 3.69
N GLN A 100 -6.94 5.22 3.90
CA GLN A 100 -7.98 4.92 4.91
C GLN A 100 -7.42 4.13 6.11
N MET A 101 -6.12 3.85 6.13
CA MET A 101 -5.48 3.24 7.29
C MET A 101 -5.54 4.19 8.50
N ARG A 102 -5.55 3.62 9.70
CA ARG A 102 -5.60 4.39 10.95
C ARG A 102 -4.41 5.37 11.03
N ASP A 103 -4.66 6.53 11.60
CA ASP A 103 -3.70 7.63 11.81
C ASP A 103 -3.10 8.25 10.55
N VAL A 104 -3.48 7.84 9.34
CA VAL A 104 -2.97 8.46 8.11
C VAL A 104 -3.28 9.96 8.04
N ALA A 105 -4.44 10.38 8.56
CA ALA A 105 -4.80 11.80 8.66
C ALA A 105 -3.86 12.60 9.57
N ALA A 106 -3.09 11.95 10.45
CA ALA A 106 -2.13 12.58 11.35
C ALA A 106 -0.71 12.70 10.76
N ILE A 107 -0.41 12.03 9.63
CA ILE A 107 0.89 12.10 8.93
C ILE A 107 1.36 13.55 8.68
N PRO A 108 0.49 14.53 8.32
CA PRO A 108 0.92 15.91 8.17
C PRO A 108 1.65 16.52 9.38
N ASN A 109 1.29 16.05 10.58
CA ASN A 109 1.81 16.48 11.88
C ASN A 109 2.80 15.47 12.47
N LEU A 110 3.39 14.59 11.64
CA LEU A 110 4.34 13.61 12.12
C LEU A 110 5.52 14.26 12.85
N THR A 111 6.09 13.51 13.79
CA THR A 111 7.40 13.78 14.37
C THR A 111 8.35 12.61 14.07
N SER A 112 9.64 12.87 14.06
CA SER A 112 10.65 11.82 13.87
C SER A 112 11.76 11.92 14.92
N THR A 113 12.38 10.79 15.23
CA THR A 113 13.54 10.74 16.12
C THR A 113 14.51 9.64 15.71
N GLU A 114 15.79 9.98 15.60
CA GLU A 114 16.87 9.02 15.35
C GLU A 114 17.10 8.15 16.59
N GLN A 115 17.28 6.84 16.40
CA GLN A 115 17.43 5.88 17.49
C GLN A 115 18.90 5.63 17.89
N GLY A 116 19.86 6.24 17.20
CA GLY A 116 21.30 6.04 17.43
C GLY A 116 21.88 4.76 16.82
N ASP A 117 21.05 3.88 16.24
CA ASP A 117 21.46 2.66 15.54
C ASP A 117 21.28 2.73 14.02
N GLY A 118 21.16 3.95 13.48
CA GLY A 118 20.95 4.20 12.05
C GLY A 118 19.51 4.00 11.58
N THR A 119 18.55 3.83 12.50
CA THR A 119 17.11 3.86 12.20
C THR A 119 16.46 5.15 12.68
N VAL A 120 15.35 5.50 12.02
CA VAL A 120 14.49 6.62 12.38
C VAL A 120 13.11 6.08 12.76
N CYS A 121 12.55 6.58 13.86
CA CYS A 121 11.16 6.34 14.24
C CYS A 121 10.31 7.54 13.83
N TYR A 122 9.25 7.28 13.07
CA TYR A 122 8.22 8.23 12.68
C TYR A 122 6.96 8.01 13.52
N PHE A 123 6.46 9.07 14.16
CA PHE A 123 5.26 9.02 15.00
C PHE A 123 4.15 9.90 14.42
N PHE A 124 2.93 9.36 14.37
CA PHE A 124 1.74 10.09 13.94
C PHE A 124 0.50 9.42 14.53
N GLY A 125 -0.34 10.20 15.22
CA GLY A 125 -1.45 9.64 15.99
C GLY A 125 -0.97 8.61 17.01
N ASP A 126 -1.55 7.43 16.98
CA ASP A 126 -1.19 6.29 17.83
C ASP A 126 -0.22 5.30 17.13
N THR A 127 0.36 5.69 16.00
CA THR A 127 1.19 4.83 15.15
C THR A 127 2.66 5.25 15.19
N CYS A 128 3.55 4.26 15.30
CA CYS A 128 5.00 4.39 15.22
C CYS A 128 5.53 3.51 14.10
N ILE A 129 6.32 4.06 13.18
CA ILE A 129 6.96 3.33 12.09
C ILE A 129 8.46 3.52 12.17
N ARG A 130 9.20 2.41 12.29
CA ARG A 130 10.66 2.40 12.33
C ARG A 130 11.23 2.00 10.97
N VAL A 131 12.16 2.78 10.47
CA VAL A 131 12.72 2.63 9.12
C VAL A 131 14.22 2.86 9.08
N HIS A 132 14.87 2.32 8.06
CA HIS A 132 16.12 2.87 7.56
C HIS A 132 15.79 3.94 6.54
N GLU A 133 16.36 5.13 6.74
CA GLU A 133 16.20 6.25 5.83
C GLU A 133 17.40 6.34 4.88
N SER A 134 17.11 6.54 3.61
CA SER A 134 18.12 6.78 2.58
C SER A 134 17.66 7.90 1.64
N TYR A 135 18.62 8.52 0.98
CA TYR A 135 18.37 9.62 0.05
C TYR A 135 18.92 9.25 -1.32
N GLU A 136 18.04 9.18 -2.32
CA GLU A 136 18.40 8.92 -3.71
C GLU A 136 17.81 10.01 -4.61
N GLY A 137 18.66 10.67 -5.40
CA GLY A 137 18.21 11.71 -6.33
C GLY A 137 17.46 12.88 -5.66
N GLY A 138 17.80 13.21 -4.41
CA GLY A 138 17.12 14.24 -3.62
C GLY A 138 15.71 13.84 -3.17
N LYS A 139 15.43 12.55 -3.07
CA LYS A 139 14.19 12.00 -2.51
C LYS A 139 14.52 11.07 -1.35
N VAL A 140 13.69 11.17 -0.31
CA VAL A 140 13.67 10.26 0.82
C VAL A 140 13.08 8.92 0.40
N HIS A 141 13.79 7.85 0.75
CA HIS A 141 13.37 6.46 0.64
C HIS A 141 13.42 5.79 2.01
N LEU A 142 12.35 5.10 2.36
CA LEU A 142 12.14 4.47 3.65
C LEU A 142 12.09 2.96 3.48
N GLU A 143 13.07 2.27 4.03
CA GLU A 143 13.07 0.82 4.15
C GLU A 143 12.49 0.41 5.51
N PRO A 144 11.38 -0.35 5.52
CA PRO A 144 10.68 -0.69 6.75
C PRO A 144 11.49 -1.64 7.62
N VAL A 145 11.55 -1.36 8.92
CA VAL A 145 12.11 -2.25 9.95
C VAL A 145 10.98 -2.92 10.72
N ARG A 146 10.09 -2.12 11.31
CA ARG A 146 8.88 -2.57 12.03
C ARG A 146 7.91 -1.41 12.20
N GLY A 147 6.71 -1.71 12.67
CA GLY A 147 5.76 -0.68 13.07
C GLY A 147 4.87 -1.18 14.19
N ASP A 148 4.43 -0.25 15.04
CA ASP A 148 3.59 -0.53 16.19
C ASP A 148 2.44 0.48 16.22
N GLN A 149 1.28 0.06 16.70
CA GLN A 149 0.12 0.92 16.89
C GLN A 149 -0.53 0.66 18.24
N THR A 150 -0.95 1.73 18.92
CA THR A 150 -1.66 1.58 20.20
C THR A 150 -3.10 1.14 19.96
N ALA A 151 -3.50 0.00 20.51
CA ALA A 151 -4.86 -0.51 20.51
C ALA A 151 -5.28 -0.84 21.94
N CYS A 152 -6.37 -0.23 22.42
CA CYS A 152 -6.88 -0.44 23.78
C CYS A 152 -5.85 -0.16 24.91
N GLY A 153 -4.88 0.71 24.67
CA GLY A 153 -3.82 1.05 25.63
C GLY A 153 -2.59 0.13 25.59
N GLU A 154 -2.58 -0.86 24.70
CA GLU A 154 -1.44 -1.75 24.47
C GLU A 154 -0.79 -1.48 23.11
N TRP A 155 0.53 -1.67 23.03
CA TRP A 155 1.25 -1.61 21.76
C TRP A 155 1.10 -2.93 21.02
N VAL A 156 0.56 -2.86 19.81
CA VAL A 156 0.39 -4.01 18.91
C VAL A 156 1.29 -3.84 17.70
N GLU A 157 2.10 -4.85 17.42
CA GLU A 157 2.95 -4.89 16.23
C GLU A 157 2.10 -4.97 14.96
N LEU A 158 2.42 -4.12 13.98
CA LEU A 158 1.76 -4.08 12.68
C LEU A 158 2.31 -5.19 11.77
N SER A 159 1.45 -5.78 10.97
CA SER A 159 1.88 -6.70 9.91
C SER A 159 2.78 -5.98 8.91
N VAL A 160 3.77 -6.69 8.37
CA VAL A 160 4.81 -6.08 7.52
C VAL A 160 4.24 -5.36 6.30
N ASP A 161 3.18 -5.87 5.67
CA ASP A 161 2.50 -5.22 4.54
C ASP A 161 1.92 -3.83 4.91
N ARG A 162 1.45 -3.67 6.15
CA ARG A 162 0.95 -2.40 6.68
C ARG A 162 2.09 -1.42 6.92
N VAL A 163 3.23 -1.90 7.43
CA VAL A 163 4.44 -1.08 7.60
C VAL A 163 4.90 -0.53 6.24
N TYR A 164 4.91 -1.38 5.19
CA TYR A 164 5.18 -0.93 3.81
C TYR A 164 4.14 0.09 3.31
N GLY A 165 2.87 -0.09 3.67
CA GLY A 165 1.80 0.84 3.36
C GLY A 165 2.04 2.22 3.96
N TYR A 166 2.38 2.29 5.24
CA TYR A 166 2.74 3.53 5.90
C TYR A 166 4.01 4.16 5.31
N CYS A 167 5.05 3.38 5.03
CA CYS A 167 6.27 3.89 4.38
C CYS A 167 5.95 4.56 3.03
N THR A 168 5.08 3.95 2.21
CA THR A 168 4.63 4.55 0.94
C THR A 168 3.97 5.93 1.13
N LEU A 169 3.17 6.09 2.18
CA LEU A 169 2.49 7.36 2.48
C LEU A 169 3.44 8.40 3.07
N LEU A 170 4.35 7.97 3.95
CA LEU A 170 5.38 8.82 4.55
C LEU A 170 6.32 9.36 3.47
N GLU A 171 6.86 8.52 2.59
CA GLU A 171 7.69 8.95 1.45
C GLU A 171 6.95 9.97 0.58
N ARG A 172 5.67 9.73 0.27
CA ARG A 172 4.85 10.67 -0.52
C ARG A 172 4.74 12.03 0.15
N HIS A 173 4.58 12.05 1.47
CA HIS A 173 4.46 13.29 2.25
C HIS A 173 5.79 14.03 2.38
N LEU A 174 6.86 13.34 2.75
CA LEU A 174 8.20 13.90 2.92
C LEU A 174 8.72 14.49 1.60
N ASN A 175 8.61 13.74 0.51
CA ASN A 175 9.07 14.19 -0.81
C ASN A 175 8.21 15.31 -1.41
N ARG A 176 6.97 15.50 -0.95
CA ARG A 176 6.15 16.66 -1.35
C ARG A 176 6.59 17.93 -0.62
N LYS A 177 7.16 17.84 0.58
CA LYS A 177 7.68 18.99 1.34
C LYS A 177 9.01 19.50 0.79
N GLU A 178 9.90 18.61 0.34
CA GLU A 178 11.21 18.99 -0.21
C GLU A 178 11.15 19.65 -1.59
N GLY A 179 10.08 19.40 -2.36
CA GLY A 179 9.85 20.02 -3.67
C GLY A 179 9.20 21.41 -3.64
N ARG A 180 9.18 22.11 -2.50
CA ARG A 180 8.63 23.47 -2.33
C ARG A 180 9.70 24.48 -1.97
#